data_AF-A0A359CYG8-F1
#
_entry.id   AF-A0A359CYG8-F1
#
_cell.length_a   1.000
_cell.length_b   1.000
_cell.length_c   1.000
_cell.angle_alpha   90.00
_cell.angle_beta   90.00
_cell.angle_gamma   90.00
#
_symmetry.space_group_name_H-M   'P 1'
#
loop_
_entity.id
_entity.type
_entity.pdbx_description
1 polymer ?
#
loop_
_entity_poly.entity_id
_entity_poly.type
_entity_poly.pdbx_seq_one_letter_code
_entity_poly.pdbx_strand_id
1 'polypeptide(L)'
;MIPEAKALKLIEIYFYVCKVYEENLQFFCQRFSNNDEPEFTDQEIMTIYLFATNQEQKFMLTQIHRFANEYLRSWFPKLGTYTAFITRLNRMPEAFRMLASNILHSNLPQDCDLTKSVLDSVPIITCSGKRSSKVAREITDKTYSSTKNMWYYGLMTPIKSIKGHSIEQNQRDFAYNELYSKAVSAIRQPVESFFNWIIQKTDIQRASKVRSTNGLLVHVYAKISAAFIGLIFNP
;
A
#
# COMPACT_ATOMS: atom_id res chain seq x y z
N MET A 1 -5.67 6.36 -26.98
CA MET A 1 -4.23 6.04 -27.02
C MET A 1 -3.51 6.97 -26.04
N ILE A 2 -2.50 6.49 -25.32
CA ILE A 2 -1.76 7.32 -24.35
C ILE A 2 -0.69 8.18 -25.05
N PRO A 3 -0.30 9.34 -24.49
CA PRO A 3 0.83 10.14 -25.00
C PRO A 3 2.15 9.36 -24.99
N GLU A 4 3.06 9.70 -25.90
CA GLU A 4 4.36 9.02 -26.07
C GLU A 4 5.20 8.98 -24.79
N ALA A 5 5.32 10.11 -24.08
CA ALA A 5 6.04 10.18 -22.81
C ALA A 5 5.48 9.18 -21.76
N LYS A 6 4.16 8.98 -21.75
CA LYS A 6 3.51 8.00 -20.88
C LYS A 6 3.69 6.56 -21.39
N ALA A 7 3.80 6.36 -22.69
CA ALA A 7 4.10 5.06 -23.27
C ALA A 7 5.50 4.58 -22.85
N LEU A 8 6.51 5.45 -22.86
CA LEU A 8 7.84 5.13 -22.35
C LEU A 8 7.79 4.71 -20.87
N LYS A 9 7.07 5.46 -20.03
CA LYS A 9 6.88 5.11 -18.61
C LYS A 9 6.18 3.77 -18.42
N LEU A 10 5.19 3.44 -19.27
CA LEU A 10 4.52 2.15 -19.24
C LEU A 10 5.50 1.01 -19.54
N ILE A 11 6.35 1.19 -20.56
CA ILE A 11 7.37 0.23 -20.97
C ILE A 11 8.42 0.05 -19.85
N GLU A 12 8.92 1.13 -19.26
CA GLU A 12 9.88 1.10 -18.15
C GLU A 12 9.33 0.32 -16.94
N ILE A 13 8.09 0.62 -16.53
CA ILE A 13 7.42 -0.08 -15.44
C ILE A 13 7.25 -1.56 -15.78
N TYR A 14 6.83 -1.88 -17.01
CA TYR A 14 6.65 -3.27 -17.44
C TYR A 14 7.96 -4.07 -17.35
N PHE A 15 9.05 -3.55 -17.92
CA PHE A 15 10.35 -4.21 -17.88
C PHE A 15 10.86 -4.41 -16.45
N TYR A 16 10.68 -3.41 -15.58
CA TYR A 16 11.06 -3.53 -14.19
C TYR A 16 10.24 -4.59 -13.45
N VAL A 17 8.92 -4.62 -13.68
CA VAL A 17 8.06 -5.66 -13.10
C VAL A 17 8.49 -7.04 -13.58
N CYS A 18 8.76 -7.23 -14.87
CA CYS A 18 9.24 -8.51 -15.40
C CYS A 18 10.57 -8.94 -14.77
N LYS A 19 11.54 -8.03 -14.70
CA LYS A 19 12.83 -8.29 -14.06
C LYS A 19 12.66 -8.77 -12.61
N VAL A 20 11.96 -8.00 -11.79
CA VAL A 20 11.78 -8.35 -10.36
C VAL A 20 10.93 -9.61 -10.21
N TYR A 21 9.98 -9.82 -11.11
CA TYR A 21 9.13 -11.02 -11.11
C TYR A 21 9.94 -12.30 -11.32
N GLU A 22 10.82 -12.31 -12.32
CA GLU A 22 11.71 -13.44 -12.61
C GLU A 22 12.73 -13.66 -11.49
N GLU A 23 13.27 -12.59 -10.91
CA GLU A 23 14.23 -12.66 -9.81
C GLU A 23 13.64 -13.28 -8.54
N ASN A 24 12.42 -12.87 -8.14
CA ASN A 24 11.85 -13.36 -6.88
C ASN A 24 10.32 -13.37 -6.75
N LEU A 25 9.55 -12.57 -7.49
CA LEU A 25 8.10 -12.49 -7.21
C LEU A 25 7.33 -13.74 -7.64
N GLN A 26 7.78 -14.43 -8.69
CA GLN A 26 7.12 -15.61 -9.24
C GLN A 26 6.84 -16.70 -8.19
N PHE A 27 7.73 -16.86 -7.21
CA PHE A 27 7.60 -17.86 -6.14
C PHE A 27 6.46 -17.52 -5.16
N PHE A 28 6.02 -16.26 -5.09
CA PHE A 28 4.94 -15.80 -4.21
C PHE A 28 3.57 -15.80 -4.89
N CYS A 29 3.50 -16.03 -6.20
CA CYS A 29 2.25 -16.08 -6.97
C CYS A 29 2.13 -17.33 -7.86
N GLN A 30 2.98 -18.34 -7.64
CA GLN A 30 2.93 -19.61 -8.34
C GLN A 30 1.57 -20.30 -8.15
N ARG A 31 1.07 -20.87 -9.25
CA ARG A 31 -0.22 -21.57 -9.29
C ARG A 31 0.05 -23.07 -9.42
N PHE A 32 -0.74 -23.86 -8.70
CA PHE A 32 -0.74 -25.33 -8.79
C PHE A 32 -2.07 -25.80 -9.39
N SER A 33 -2.37 -25.35 -10.60
CA SER A 33 -3.63 -25.65 -11.30
C SER A 33 -3.38 -25.76 -12.80
N ASN A 34 -4.28 -26.38 -13.55
CA ASN A 34 -4.18 -26.50 -15.02
C ASN A 34 -4.10 -25.17 -15.79
N ASN A 35 -4.34 -24.02 -15.13
CA ASN A 35 -4.14 -22.68 -15.67
C ASN A 35 -3.06 -21.95 -14.84
N ASP A 36 -1.89 -22.58 -14.73
CA ASP A 36 -0.72 -22.05 -14.05
C ASP A 36 0.00 -20.96 -14.86
N GLU A 37 -0.06 -21.06 -16.19
CA GLU A 37 0.46 -20.07 -17.15
C GLU A 37 -0.66 -19.33 -17.89
N PRO A 38 -1.29 -18.30 -17.30
CA PRO A 38 -2.32 -17.53 -18.00
C PRO A 38 -1.73 -16.65 -19.11
N GLU A 39 -2.40 -16.58 -20.26
CA GLU A 39 -1.99 -15.71 -21.39
C GLU A 39 -1.87 -14.23 -20.99
N PHE A 40 -2.78 -13.76 -20.15
CA PHE A 40 -2.63 -12.47 -19.48
C PHE A 40 -1.80 -12.72 -18.22
N THR A 41 -0.61 -12.21 -18.13
CA THR A 41 0.38 -12.51 -17.10
C THR A 41 0.14 -11.71 -15.82
N ASP A 42 0.77 -12.15 -14.73
CA ASP A 42 0.71 -11.42 -13.46
C ASP A 42 1.51 -10.11 -13.54
N GLN A 43 2.61 -10.11 -14.30
CA GLN A 43 3.40 -8.94 -14.63
C GLN A 43 2.54 -7.84 -15.30
N GLU A 44 1.68 -8.20 -16.24
CA GLU A 44 0.77 -7.24 -16.88
C GLU A 44 -0.25 -6.65 -15.90
N ILE A 45 -0.82 -7.48 -15.00
CA ILE A 45 -1.74 -7.00 -13.94
C ILE A 45 -1.04 -5.99 -13.03
N MET A 46 0.16 -6.33 -12.57
CA MET A 46 0.96 -5.48 -11.69
C MET A 46 1.34 -4.18 -12.38
N THR A 47 1.78 -4.26 -13.64
CA THR A 47 2.12 -3.10 -14.48
C THR A 47 0.94 -2.15 -14.64
N ILE A 48 -0.24 -2.67 -15.00
CA ILE A 48 -1.45 -1.85 -15.16
C ILE A 48 -1.81 -1.14 -13.85
N TYR A 49 -1.74 -1.86 -12.72
CA TYR A 49 -2.04 -1.28 -11.41
C TYR A 49 -1.08 -0.13 -11.09
N LEU A 50 0.23 -0.38 -11.19
CA LEU A 50 1.28 0.56 -10.84
C LEU A 50 1.23 1.80 -11.75
N PHE A 51 1.14 1.58 -13.07
CA PHE A 51 1.06 2.63 -14.07
C PHE A 51 -0.19 3.50 -13.88
N ALA A 52 -1.38 2.91 -13.78
CA ALA A 52 -2.62 3.68 -13.66
C ALA A 52 -2.70 4.45 -12.34
N THR A 53 -2.14 3.90 -11.25
CA THR A 53 -2.09 4.60 -9.96
C THR A 53 -1.08 5.75 -10.00
N ASN A 54 0.12 5.52 -10.53
CA ASN A 54 1.22 6.47 -10.49
C ASN A 54 1.09 7.59 -11.56
N GLN A 55 0.75 7.23 -12.79
CA GLN A 55 0.75 8.14 -13.95
C GLN A 55 -0.62 8.78 -14.23
N GLU A 56 -1.71 8.11 -13.82
CA GLU A 56 -3.09 8.52 -14.15
C GLU A 56 -3.96 8.82 -12.91
N GLN A 57 -3.36 8.70 -11.72
CA GLN A 57 -4.00 8.94 -10.42
C GLN A 57 -5.33 8.18 -10.27
N LYS A 58 -5.42 6.98 -10.85
CA LYS A 58 -6.59 6.11 -10.72
C LYS A 58 -6.46 5.31 -9.44
N PHE A 59 -7.16 5.75 -8.39
CA PHE A 59 -7.00 5.15 -7.07
C PHE A 59 -7.94 3.98 -6.80
N MET A 60 -9.08 3.89 -7.50
CA MET A 60 -10.02 2.79 -7.35
C MET A 60 -9.76 1.69 -8.38
N LEU A 61 -9.85 0.42 -7.99
CA LEU A 61 -9.68 -0.74 -8.90
C LEU A 61 -10.59 -0.67 -10.14
N THR A 62 -11.82 -0.19 -9.96
CA THR A 62 -12.76 0.02 -11.07
C THR A 62 -12.27 1.07 -12.07
N GLN A 63 -11.62 2.14 -11.58
CA GLN A 63 -11.04 3.18 -12.43
C GLN A 63 -9.79 2.67 -13.16
N ILE A 64 -8.95 1.89 -12.47
CA ILE A 64 -7.74 1.27 -13.04
C ILE A 64 -8.12 0.34 -14.20
N HIS A 65 -9.02 -0.62 -13.98
CA HIS A 65 -9.43 -1.57 -15.01
C HIS A 65 -10.13 -0.86 -16.18
N ARG A 66 -11.05 0.08 -15.90
CA ARG A 66 -11.71 0.88 -16.93
C ARG A 66 -10.70 1.65 -17.79
N PHE A 67 -9.73 2.31 -17.16
CA PHE A 67 -8.67 3.02 -17.86
C PHE A 67 -7.86 2.07 -18.75
N ALA A 68 -7.44 0.92 -18.23
CA ALA A 68 -6.70 -0.06 -19.02
C ALA A 68 -7.51 -0.57 -20.22
N ASN A 69 -8.81 -0.79 -20.02
CA ASN A 69 -9.72 -1.24 -21.08
C ASN A 69 -9.93 -0.18 -22.17
N GLU A 70 -10.00 1.10 -21.81
CA GLU A 70 -10.23 2.21 -22.75
C GLU A 70 -8.93 2.63 -23.47
N TYR A 71 -7.79 2.63 -22.79
CA TYR A 71 -6.56 3.28 -23.28
C TYR A 71 -5.38 2.34 -23.51
N LEU A 72 -5.35 1.17 -22.86
CA LEU A 72 -4.22 0.23 -22.92
C LEU A 72 -4.56 -1.09 -23.62
N ARG A 73 -5.76 -1.23 -24.21
CA ARG A 73 -6.21 -2.50 -24.80
C ARG A 73 -5.33 -2.97 -25.97
N SER A 74 -4.73 -2.06 -26.72
CA SER A 74 -3.77 -2.40 -27.79
C SER A 74 -2.45 -2.96 -27.23
N TRP A 75 -2.11 -2.61 -26.00
CA TRP A 75 -0.89 -3.08 -25.32
C TRP A 75 -1.15 -4.36 -24.52
N PHE A 76 -2.35 -4.49 -23.93
CA PHE A 76 -2.78 -5.65 -23.14
C PHE A 76 -4.08 -6.25 -23.73
N PRO A 77 -4.01 -6.91 -24.89
CA PRO A 77 -5.20 -7.39 -25.60
C PRO A 77 -6.03 -8.39 -24.78
N LYS A 78 -5.37 -9.13 -23.86
CA LYS A 78 -5.93 -10.20 -23.04
C LYS A 78 -6.42 -9.77 -21.64
N LEU A 79 -6.55 -8.46 -21.37
CA LEU A 79 -6.94 -7.87 -20.06
C LEU A 79 -8.15 -8.55 -19.36
N GLY A 80 -9.08 -9.11 -20.13
CA GLY A 80 -10.24 -9.83 -19.60
C GLY A 80 -11.25 -8.93 -18.87
N THR A 81 -12.16 -9.56 -18.12
CA THR A 81 -13.22 -8.85 -17.38
C THR A 81 -12.68 -8.21 -16.11
N TYR A 82 -13.38 -7.19 -15.60
CA TYR A 82 -13.06 -6.58 -14.31
C TYR A 82 -12.92 -7.64 -13.22
N THR A 83 -13.89 -8.54 -13.10
CA THR A 83 -13.92 -9.60 -12.08
C THR A 83 -12.72 -10.53 -12.16
N ALA A 84 -12.28 -10.93 -13.36
CA ALA A 84 -11.08 -11.75 -13.54
C ALA A 84 -9.82 -11.00 -13.08
N PHE A 85 -9.70 -9.73 -13.45
CA PHE A 85 -8.60 -8.85 -13.04
C PHE A 85 -8.50 -8.73 -11.52
N ILE A 86 -9.60 -8.35 -10.83
CA ILE A 86 -9.57 -8.18 -9.37
C ILE A 86 -9.38 -9.50 -8.62
N THR A 87 -9.92 -10.61 -9.12
CA THR A 87 -9.75 -11.93 -8.50
C THR A 87 -8.27 -12.33 -8.51
N ARG A 88 -7.57 -12.12 -9.62
CA ARG A 88 -6.15 -12.41 -9.74
C ARG A 88 -5.29 -11.46 -8.92
N LEU A 89 -5.58 -10.16 -8.99
CA LEU A 89 -4.88 -9.16 -8.19
C LEU A 89 -4.95 -9.50 -6.69
N ASN A 90 -6.11 -9.89 -6.18
CA ASN A 90 -6.31 -10.27 -4.78
C ASN A 90 -5.66 -11.61 -4.38
N ARG A 91 -5.03 -12.34 -5.31
CA ARG A 91 -4.24 -13.56 -5.02
C ARG A 91 -2.74 -13.26 -4.87
N MET A 92 -2.32 -12.01 -5.06
CA MET A 92 -0.90 -11.63 -5.07
C MET A 92 -0.49 -10.67 -3.92
N PRO A 93 -1.02 -10.78 -2.68
CA PRO A 93 -0.61 -9.88 -1.60
C PRO A 93 0.89 -9.98 -1.28
N GLU A 94 1.44 -11.19 -1.26
CA GLU A 94 2.85 -11.43 -0.95
C GLU A 94 3.78 -10.96 -2.08
N ALA A 95 3.40 -11.14 -3.34
CA ALA A 95 4.16 -10.59 -4.47
C ALA A 95 4.21 -9.05 -4.40
N PHE A 96 3.11 -8.38 -4.08
CA PHE A 96 3.14 -6.93 -3.88
C PHE A 96 3.93 -6.51 -2.65
N ARG A 97 3.87 -7.28 -1.55
CA ARG A 97 4.72 -7.04 -0.37
C ARG A 97 6.20 -7.10 -0.75
N MET A 98 6.59 -8.09 -1.53
CA MET A 98 7.99 -8.26 -1.93
C MET A 98 8.44 -7.21 -2.93
N LEU A 99 7.58 -6.84 -3.88
CA LEU A 99 7.84 -5.69 -4.74
C LEU A 99 8.06 -4.41 -3.92
N ALA A 100 7.20 -4.13 -2.94
CA ALA A 100 7.33 -2.95 -2.09
C ALA A 100 8.65 -2.98 -1.30
N SER A 101 9.00 -4.14 -0.74
CA SER A 101 10.27 -4.35 -0.03
C SER A 101 11.46 -4.06 -0.95
N ASN A 102 11.48 -4.60 -2.17
CA ASN A 102 12.59 -4.43 -3.11
C ASN A 102 12.75 -2.96 -3.53
N ILE A 103 11.64 -2.27 -3.80
CA ILE A 103 11.64 -0.84 -4.13
C ILE A 103 12.18 -0.02 -2.95
N LEU A 104 11.75 -0.32 -1.72
CA LEU A 104 12.22 0.41 -0.54
C LEU A 104 13.71 0.15 -0.27
N HIS A 105 14.15 -1.12 -0.31
CA HIS A 105 15.54 -1.48 -0.07
C HIS A 105 16.51 -0.88 -1.09
N SER A 106 16.11 -0.82 -2.36
CA SER A 106 16.93 -0.20 -3.41
C SER A 106 17.05 1.33 -3.27
N ASN A 107 16.19 1.96 -2.47
CA ASN A 107 16.14 3.41 -2.26
C ASN A 107 16.43 3.80 -0.79
N LEU A 108 17.09 2.92 -0.03
CA LEU A 108 17.47 3.22 1.35
C LEU A 108 18.57 4.30 1.41
N PRO A 109 18.42 5.34 2.24
CA PRO A 109 19.49 6.26 2.56
C PRO A 109 20.71 5.53 3.15
N GLN A 110 21.92 6.02 2.87
CA GLN A 110 23.16 5.39 3.34
C GLN A 110 23.27 5.35 4.87
N ASP A 111 22.65 6.29 5.57
CA ASP A 111 22.64 6.43 7.02
C ASP A 111 21.39 5.81 7.69
N CYS A 112 20.60 5.02 6.95
CA CYS A 112 19.38 4.41 7.48
C CYS A 112 19.70 3.30 8.50
N ASP A 113 19.25 3.49 9.74
CA ASP A 113 19.36 2.49 10.80
C ASP A 113 18.11 1.59 10.85
N LEU A 114 18.22 0.38 10.29
CA LEU A 114 17.13 -0.61 10.28
C LEU A 114 16.81 -1.21 11.66
N THR A 115 17.66 -0.99 12.67
CA THR A 115 17.42 -1.47 14.04
C THR A 115 16.47 -0.55 14.82
N LYS A 116 16.29 0.69 14.34
CA LYS A 116 15.41 1.69 14.95
C LYS A 116 14.18 1.91 14.08
N SER A 117 13.02 1.50 14.59
CA SER A 117 11.73 1.76 13.94
C SER A 117 10.90 2.71 14.80
N VAL A 118 10.46 3.80 14.18
CA VAL A 118 9.54 4.76 14.78
C VAL A 118 8.15 4.42 14.29
N LEU A 119 7.31 3.94 15.21
CA LEU A 119 5.92 3.63 14.93
C LEU A 119 5.08 4.89 15.15
N ASP A 120 4.74 5.58 14.07
CA ASP A 120 3.66 6.57 14.06
C ASP A 120 2.54 6.08 13.12
N SER A 121 1.29 6.23 13.55
CA SER A 121 0.17 5.60 12.87
C SER A 121 -0.53 6.60 11.95
N VAL A 122 -0.75 6.19 10.70
CA VAL A 122 -1.75 6.82 9.84
C VAL A 122 -2.85 5.81 9.52
N PRO A 123 -4.10 6.10 9.89
CA PRO A 123 -5.12 5.06 9.88
C PRO A 123 -5.54 4.69 8.47
N ILE A 124 -5.48 3.39 8.18
CA ILE A 124 -6.08 2.80 6.98
C ILE A 124 -7.53 2.45 7.32
N ILE A 125 -8.44 3.27 6.84
CA ILE A 125 -9.85 3.21 7.23
C ILE A 125 -10.58 2.15 6.40
N THR A 126 -11.00 1.06 7.03
CA THR A 126 -11.73 -0.02 6.38
C THR A 126 -13.24 0.22 6.41
N CYS A 127 -13.79 0.77 7.50
CA CYS A 127 -15.20 1.21 7.54
C CYS A 127 -15.46 2.29 8.61
N SER A 128 -16.64 2.92 8.52
CA SER A 128 -17.10 3.85 9.57
C SER A 128 -17.46 3.10 10.85
N GLY A 129 -17.20 3.70 12.01
CA GLY A 129 -17.52 3.15 13.32
C GLY A 129 -19.02 3.06 13.62
N LYS A 130 -19.88 3.60 12.74
CA LYS A 130 -21.33 3.38 12.74
C LYS A 130 -21.73 2.01 12.18
N ARG A 131 -20.82 1.29 11.52
CA ARG A 131 -21.05 -0.01 10.88
C ARG A 131 -20.26 -1.11 11.59
N SER A 132 -20.62 -2.37 11.36
CA SER A 132 -19.82 -3.52 11.80
C SER A 132 -18.67 -3.78 10.83
N SER A 133 -17.45 -3.98 11.33
CA SER A 133 -16.30 -4.39 10.52
C SER A 133 -16.43 -5.85 10.07
N LYS A 134 -16.16 -6.09 8.78
CA LYS A 134 -16.21 -7.43 8.17
C LYS A 134 -14.89 -7.87 7.55
N VAL A 135 -13.88 -6.99 7.51
CA VAL A 135 -12.61 -7.23 6.79
C VAL A 135 -11.47 -7.16 7.78
N ALA A 136 -10.54 -8.13 7.70
CA ALA A 136 -9.31 -8.15 8.48
C ALA A 136 -9.54 -7.91 9.99
N ARG A 137 -10.51 -8.63 10.57
CA ARG A 137 -10.94 -8.47 11.97
C ARG A 137 -9.82 -8.83 12.95
N GLU A 138 -8.89 -9.66 12.49
CA GLU A 138 -7.67 -10.07 13.17
C GLU A 138 -6.65 -8.95 13.34
N ILE A 139 -6.73 -7.87 12.55
CA ILE A 139 -5.74 -6.77 12.53
C ILE A 139 -6.39 -5.37 12.47
N THR A 140 -7.71 -5.26 12.61
CA THR A 140 -8.43 -3.98 12.58
C THR A 140 -9.32 -3.80 13.81
N ASP A 141 -9.32 -2.59 14.36
CA ASP A 141 -10.07 -2.25 15.57
C ASP A 141 -10.88 -0.95 15.42
N LYS A 142 -11.91 -0.79 16.27
CA LYS A 142 -12.71 0.43 16.33
C LYS A 142 -11.98 1.50 17.15
N THR A 143 -11.86 2.69 16.58
CA THR A 143 -11.17 3.81 17.21
C THR A 143 -11.77 5.15 16.75
N TYR A 144 -11.36 6.24 17.40
CA TYR A 144 -11.76 7.60 17.07
C TYR A 144 -10.56 8.36 16.54
N SER A 145 -10.70 9.04 15.41
CA SER A 145 -9.72 10.01 14.91
C SER A 145 -10.23 11.40 15.28
N SER A 146 -9.48 12.10 16.14
CA SER A 146 -9.73 13.49 16.50
C SER A 146 -9.57 14.41 15.28
N THR A 147 -8.51 14.20 14.48
CA THR A 147 -8.23 14.95 13.25
C THR A 147 -9.39 14.86 12.25
N LYS A 148 -9.99 13.68 12.10
CA LYS A 148 -11.13 13.46 11.18
C LYS A 148 -12.50 13.59 11.87
N ASN A 149 -12.52 13.89 13.16
CA ASN A 149 -13.72 13.94 14.00
C ASN A 149 -14.69 12.76 13.76
N MET A 150 -14.17 11.52 13.72
CA MET A 150 -15.00 10.36 13.41
C MET A 150 -14.54 9.06 14.08
N TRP A 151 -15.51 8.21 14.42
CA TRP A 151 -15.26 6.81 14.73
C TRP A 151 -15.10 6.00 13.44
N TYR A 152 -14.12 5.11 13.41
CA TYR A 152 -13.83 4.22 12.29
C TYR A 152 -13.29 2.88 12.77
N TYR A 153 -13.37 1.86 11.92
CA TYR A 153 -12.55 0.66 12.02
C TYR A 153 -11.37 0.79 11.06
N GLY A 154 -10.18 0.42 11.52
CA GLY A 154 -8.97 0.48 10.71
C GLY A 154 -7.78 -0.20 11.35
N LEU A 155 -6.74 -0.41 10.54
CA LEU A 155 -5.45 -0.92 11.02
C LEU A 155 -4.69 0.23 11.71
N MET A 156 -4.19 -0.02 12.93
CA MET A 156 -3.35 0.92 13.69
C MET A 156 -1.99 0.28 14.03
N THR A 157 -0.95 1.09 13.96
CA THR A 157 0.42 0.75 14.39
C THR A 157 1.00 1.97 15.11
N PRO A 158 1.13 2.05 16.47
CA PRO A 158 1.14 0.97 17.47
C PRO A 158 -0.08 0.92 18.44
N ILE A 159 -0.06 -0.09 19.35
CA ILE A 159 -1.06 -0.39 20.40
C ILE A 159 -1.21 0.80 21.38
N LYS A 160 -2.46 1.14 21.72
CA LYS A 160 -2.78 2.23 22.66
C LYS A 160 -2.34 1.92 24.08
N SER A 161 -1.92 2.96 24.80
CA SER A 161 -1.62 2.94 26.24
C SER A 161 -2.82 2.52 27.10
N ILE A 162 -2.53 1.74 28.15
CA ILE A 162 -3.50 1.18 29.09
C ILE A 162 -3.96 2.27 30.07
N LYS A 163 -5.27 2.40 30.30
CA LYS A 163 -5.82 3.31 31.32
C LYS A 163 -5.64 2.69 32.71
N GLY A 164 -5.11 3.46 33.67
CA GLY A 164 -5.09 3.07 35.09
C GLY A 164 -3.77 3.23 35.86
N HIS A 165 -2.76 3.92 35.31
CA HIS A 165 -1.49 4.13 36.02
C HIS A 165 -1.64 4.96 37.31
N SER A 166 -0.95 4.55 38.39
CA SER A 166 -0.92 5.29 39.64
C SER A 166 -0.05 6.56 39.52
N ILE A 167 -0.27 7.54 40.40
CA ILE A 167 0.46 8.81 40.42
C ILE A 167 1.98 8.59 40.60
N GLU A 168 2.36 7.60 41.40
CA GLU A 168 3.76 7.26 41.69
C GLU A 168 4.49 6.62 40.49
N GLN A 169 3.79 5.82 39.69
CA GLN A 169 4.32 5.27 38.43
C GLN A 169 4.55 6.38 37.41
N ASN A 170 3.61 7.31 37.27
CA ASN A 170 3.74 8.45 36.37
C ASN A 170 4.92 9.37 36.73
N GLN A 171 5.24 9.50 38.02
CA GLN A 171 6.31 10.36 38.51
C GLN A 171 7.70 9.71 38.35
N ARG A 172 7.79 8.38 38.49
CA ARG A 172 9.01 7.61 38.19
C ARG A 172 9.32 7.58 36.70
N ASP A 173 8.29 7.40 35.88
CA ASP A 173 8.44 7.33 34.44
C ASP A 173 8.51 8.72 33.78
N PHE A 174 8.36 9.82 34.54
CA PHE A 174 8.27 11.18 34.02
C PHE A 174 9.48 11.56 33.15
N ALA A 175 10.70 11.37 33.65
CA ALA A 175 11.91 11.72 32.91
C ALA A 175 12.07 10.88 31.63
N TYR A 176 11.73 9.58 31.70
CA TYR A 176 11.74 8.70 30.53
C TYR A 176 10.66 9.12 29.51
N ASN A 177 9.44 9.36 29.97
CA ASN A 177 8.30 9.75 29.15
C ASN A 177 8.49 11.12 28.51
N GLU A 178 9.13 12.07 29.20
CA GLU A 178 9.45 13.39 28.66
C GLU A 178 10.50 13.29 27.55
N LEU A 179 11.60 12.55 27.78
CA LEU A 179 12.64 12.29 26.78
C LEU A 179 12.06 11.54 25.57
N TYR A 180 11.27 10.50 25.81
CA TYR A 180 10.58 9.74 24.77
C TYR A 180 9.60 10.62 24.00
N SER A 181 8.78 11.41 24.68
CA SER A 181 7.81 12.31 24.02
C SER A 181 8.48 13.40 23.20
N LYS A 182 9.62 13.94 23.67
CA LYS A 182 10.41 14.93 22.93
C LYS A 182 11.04 14.32 21.68
N ALA A 183 11.59 13.11 21.79
CA ALA A 183 12.12 12.36 20.64
C ALA A 183 11.01 12.04 19.62
N VAL A 184 9.86 11.53 20.09
CA VAL A 184 8.69 11.24 19.25
C VAL A 184 8.12 12.50 18.60
N SER A 185 8.10 13.64 19.31
CA SER A 185 7.61 14.89 18.74
C SER A 185 8.55 15.44 17.66
N ALA A 186 9.86 15.24 17.78
CA ALA A 186 10.84 15.70 16.79
C ALA A 186 10.72 14.94 15.46
N ILE A 187 10.40 13.64 15.51
CA ILE A 187 10.25 12.77 14.33
C ILE A 187 8.82 12.76 13.77
N ARG A 188 7.81 13.18 14.54
CA ARG A 188 6.40 13.21 14.10
C ARG A 188 6.20 14.02 12.83
N GLN A 189 6.75 15.24 12.76
CA GLN A 189 6.56 16.11 11.59
C GLN A 189 7.09 15.49 10.27
N PRO A 190 8.33 14.95 10.23
CA PRO A 190 8.80 14.17 9.09
C PRO A 190 7.89 12.99 8.73
N VAL A 191 7.42 12.24 9.73
CA VAL A 191 6.56 11.07 9.50
C VAL A 191 5.19 11.48 8.95
N GLU A 192 4.57 12.53 9.49
CA GLU A 192 3.33 13.11 8.97
C GLU A 192 3.50 13.60 7.53
N SER A 193 4.60 14.30 7.24
CA SER A 193 4.93 14.79 5.89
C SER A 193 5.08 13.63 4.90
N PHE A 194 5.78 12.58 5.31
CA PHE A 194 5.93 11.37 4.54
C PHE A 194 4.60 10.67 4.25
N PHE A 195 3.77 10.46 5.27
CA PHE A 195 2.45 9.87 5.06
C PHE A 195 1.54 10.76 4.20
N ASN A 196 1.57 12.08 4.39
CA ASN A 196 0.84 13.02 3.55
C ASN A 196 1.24 12.90 2.08
N TRP A 197 2.54 12.74 1.81
CA TRP A 197 3.03 12.46 0.47
C TRP A 197 2.49 11.14 -0.10
N ILE A 198 2.54 10.04 0.66
CA ILE A 198 1.97 8.75 0.22
C ILE A 198 0.47 8.87 -0.07
N ILE A 199 -0.28 9.54 0.82
CA ILE A 199 -1.71 9.78 0.68
C ILE A 199 -1.99 10.55 -0.60
N GLN A 200 -1.23 11.62 -0.86
CA GLN A 200 -1.38 12.41 -2.08
C GLN A 200 -1.11 11.59 -3.33
N LYS A 201 -0.08 10.72 -3.31
CA LYS A 201 0.30 9.93 -4.48
C LYS A 201 -0.66 8.80 -4.79
N THR A 202 -1.36 8.23 -3.80
CA THR A 202 -2.03 6.93 -3.97
C THR A 202 -3.41 6.80 -3.34
N ASP A 203 -3.79 7.73 -2.46
CA ASP A 203 -5.01 7.67 -1.64
C ASP A 203 -5.08 6.40 -0.79
N ILE A 204 -3.93 5.98 -0.22
CA ILE A 204 -3.77 4.72 0.52
C ILE A 204 -4.76 4.56 1.69
N GLN A 205 -5.24 5.66 2.28
CA GLN A 205 -6.17 5.63 3.41
C GLN A 205 -7.57 5.12 3.04
N ARG A 206 -7.99 5.22 1.77
CA ARG A 206 -9.35 4.89 1.35
C ARG A 206 -9.49 3.42 0.95
N ALA A 207 -9.58 2.55 1.95
CA ALA A 207 -9.81 1.11 1.77
C ALA A 207 -11.30 0.70 1.91
N SER A 208 -12.24 1.64 1.93
CA SER A 208 -13.67 1.37 2.26
C SER A 208 -14.40 0.43 1.29
N LYS A 209 -13.84 0.21 0.10
CA LYS A 209 -14.37 -0.71 -0.93
C LYS A 209 -13.72 -2.09 -0.90
N VAL A 210 -12.70 -2.30 -0.07
CA VAL A 210 -12.05 -3.60 0.12
C VAL A 210 -12.98 -4.55 0.87
N ARG A 211 -12.98 -5.83 0.50
CA ARG A 211 -13.93 -6.85 1.02
C ARG A 211 -13.25 -8.12 1.56
N SER A 212 -11.92 -8.20 1.54
CA SER A 212 -11.15 -9.35 2.03
C SER A 212 -9.81 -8.92 2.62
N THR A 213 -9.22 -9.74 3.49
CA THR A 213 -7.89 -9.50 4.07
C THR A 213 -6.83 -9.43 2.97
N ASN A 214 -6.81 -10.38 2.02
CA ASN A 214 -5.88 -10.32 0.90
C ASN A 214 -6.07 -9.07 0.05
N GLY A 215 -7.31 -8.64 -0.18
CA GLY A 215 -7.58 -7.37 -0.88
C GLY A 215 -7.07 -6.16 -0.11
N LEU A 216 -7.06 -6.21 1.23
CA LEU A 216 -6.49 -5.15 2.06
C LEU A 216 -4.97 -5.14 1.98
N LEU A 217 -4.32 -6.30 2.08
CA LEU A 217 -2.87 -6.43 1.94
C LEU A 217 -2.38 -5.95 0.56
N VAL A 218 -3.07 -6.37 -0.51
CA VAL A 218 -2.82 -5.86 -1.86
C VAL A 218 -3.02 -4.35 -1.92
N HIS A 219 -4.11 -3.83 -1.35
CA HIS A 219 -4.34 -2.38 -1.31
C HIS A 219 -3.18 -1.65 -0.63
N VAL A 220 -2.67 -2.13 0.50
CA VAL A 220 -1.55 -1.48 1.19
C VAL A 220 -0.27 -1.56 0.37
N TYR A 221 0.18 -2.78 0.04
CA TYR A 221 1.48 -2.97 -0.59
C TYR A 221 1.53 -2.46 -2.02
N ALA A 222 0.47 -2.65 -2.81
CA ALA A 222 0.44 -2.15 -4.18
C ALA A 222 0.40 -0.61 -4.23
N LYS A 223 -0.26 0.04 -3.26
CA LYS A 223 -0.24 1.50 -3.14
C LYS A 223 1.15 2.00 -2.76
N ILE A 224 1.80 1.39 -1.78
CA ILE A 224 3.19 1.73 -1.43
C ILE A 224 4.09 1.58 -2.67
N SER A 225 4.05 0.43 -3.35
CA SER A 225 4.81 0.22 -4.58
C SER A 225 4.51 1.28 -5.64
N ALA A 226 3.24 1.65 -5.84
CA ALA A 226 2.85 2.68 -6.80
C ALA A 226 3.29 4.10 -6.42
N ALA A 227 3.40 4.43 -5.12
CA ALA A 227 3.96 5.72 -4.70
C ALA A 227 5.46 5.79 -5.05
N PHE A 228 6.20 4.75 -4.69
CA PHE A 228 7.66 4.72 -4.78
C PHE A 228 8.20 4.37 -6.17
N ILE A 229 7.43 3.70 -7.02
CA ILE A 229 7.86 3.43 -8.41
C ILE A 229 8.13 4.74 -9.19
N GLY A 230 7.46 5.83 -8.80
CA GLY A 230 7.73 7.15 -9.36
C GLY A 230 9.14 7.66 -9.05
N LEU A 231 9.77 7.23 -7.95
CA LEU A 231 11.13 7.62 -7.57
C LEU A 231 12.20 6.87 -8.39
N ILE A 232 11.87 5.67 -8.89
CA ILE A 232 12.79 4.89 -9.75
C ILE A 232 12.91 5.53 -11.13
N PHE A 233 11.78 5.99 -11.69
CA PHE A 233 11.71 6.43 -13.08
C PHE A 233 11.64 7.94 -13.27
N ASN A 234 11.42 8.72 -12.21
CA ASN A 234 11.49 10.18 -12.24
C ASN A 234 12.39 10.65 -11.08
N PRO A 235 13.72 10.46 -11.20
CA PRO A 235 14.68 10.92 -10.19
C PRO A 235 14.65 12.45 -10.02
#